data_AF-A0A645I627-F1
#
_entry.id   AF-A0A645I627-F1
#
_cell.length_a   1.000
_cell.length_b   1.000
_cell.length_c   1.000
_cell.angle_alpha   90.00
_cell.angle_beta   90.00
_cell.angle_gamma   90.00
#
_symmetry.space_group_name_H-M   'P 1'
#
loop_
_entity.id
_entity.type
_entity.pdbx_description
1 polymer ?
#
loop_
_entity_poly.entity_id
_entity_poly.type
_entity_poly.pdbx_seq_one_letter_code
_entity_poly.pdbx_strand_id
1 'polypeptide(L)'
;MDGELSGKESRLTRWLNEVQMFLHGHPVNARRQAEGKPAINSLWLWGGGTLPALQAAAWSAVSTSNPLATGLALASGIPARPLPANLAELLQGAAGDRQLVVLDALLPPVLYEDGEGWKRAWQALDSNWFAPLQGAAGRRVTSLSIVAPTVYGLLTWTLHATDRWKFWRRGRPLASLATELASGETP
;
A
#
# COMPACT_ATOMS: atom_id res chain seq x y z
N MET A 1 2.36 -5.67 33.29
CA MET A 1 2.77 -6.82 34.13
C MET A 1 4.07 -7.38 33.58
N ASP A 2 5.14 -6.62 33.77
CA ASP A 2 6.39 -7.00 34.44
C ASP A 2 6.80 -8.48 34.32
N GLY A 3 7.52 -8.78 33.24
CA GLY A 3 8.39 -9.95 33.16
C GLY A 3 9.83 -9.49 33.39
N GLU A 4 10.35 -9.80 34.58
CA GLU A 4 11.73 -9.70 35.04
C GLU A 4 12.81 -9.66 33.94
N LEU A 5 13.38 -8.48 33.71
CA LEU A 5 14.65 -8.32 33.01
C LEU A 5 15.78 -8.77 33.94
N SER A 6 16.00 -10.08 34.02
CA SER A 6 17.12 -10.70 34.72
C SER A 6 18.46 -10.23 34.14
N GLY A 7 19.08 -9.23 34.77
CA GLY A 7 20.53 -9.12 35.06
C GLY A 7 21.56 -9.11 33.92
N LYS A 8 21.19 -9.20 32.64
CA LYS A 8 22.08 -9.01 31.49
C LYS A 8 21.40 -8.06 30.51
N GLU A 9 22.01 -6.91 30.23
CA GLU A 9 21.57 -6.06 29.14
C GLU A 9 21.37 -6.92 27.88
N SER A 10 20.17 -6.87 27.32
CA SER A 10 19.86 -7.62 26.10
C SER A 10 20.80 -7.17 24.98
N ARG A 11 21.14 -8.06 24.04
CA ARG A 11 21.94 -7.69 22.85
C ARG A 11 21.36 -6.46 22.14
N LEU A 12 20.04 -6.33 22.13
CA LEU A 12 19.33 -5.18 21.56
C LEU A 12 19.60 -3.88 22.32
N THR A 13 19.57 -3.92 23.66
CA THR A 13 19.87 -2.75 24.51
C THR A 13 21.29 -2.25 24.25
N ARG A 14 22.27 -3.16 24.18
CA ARG A 14 23.66 -2.81 23.86
C ARG A 14 23.79 -2.15 22.48
N TRP A 15 23.14 -2.74 21.47
CA TRP A 15 23.13 -2.19 20.12
C TRP A 15 22.49 -0.80 20.05
N LEU A 16 21.38 -0.57 20.78
CA LEU A 16 20.73 0.74 20.83
C LEU A 16 21.64 1.80 21.46
N ASN A 17 22.39 1.45 22.52
CA ASN A 17 23.38 2.36 23.12
C ASN A 17 24.50 2.71 22.14
N GLU A 18 25.06 1.72 21.42
CA GLU A 18 26.07 1.95 20.38
C GLU A 18 25.55 2.84 19.24
N VAL A 19 24.31 2.62 18.79
CA VAL A 19 23.65 3.45 17.78
C VAL A 19 23.46 4.88 18.28
N GLN A 20 23.05 5.09 19.53
CA GLN A 20 22.91 6.43 20.10
C GLN A 20 24.24 7.17 20.11
N MET A 21 25.33 6.52 20.53
CA MET A 21 26.67 7.10 20.48
C MET A 21 27.07 7.46 19.05
N PHE A 22 26.83 6.58 18.08
CA PHE A 22 27.12 6.82 16.68
C PHE A 22 26.33 8.01 16.12
N LEU A 23 25.02 8.07 16.39
CA LEU A 23 24.15 9.14 15.91
C LEU A 23 24.53 10.51 16.48
N HIS A 24 24.96 10.56 17.75
CA HIS A 24 25.33 11.82 18.40
C HIS A 24 26.43 12.58 17.64
N GLY A 25 27.46 11.88 17.17
CA GLY A 25 28.58 12.47 16.42
C GLY A 25 28.37 12.57 14.91
N HIS A 26 27.20 12.20 14.39
CA HIS A 26 27.01 12.03 12.95
C HIS A 26 26.99 13.40 12.21
N PRO A 27 27.72 13.57 11.08
CA PRO A 27 27.79 14.84 10.35
C PRO A 27 26.43 15.41 9.92
N VAL A 28 25.45 14.53 9.66
CA VAL A 28 24.07 14.97 9.36
C VAL A 28 23.45 15.70 10.55
N ASN A 29 23.70 15.27 11.78
CA ASN A 29 23.20 15.95 12.98
C ASN A 29 23.91 17.28 13.20
N ALA A 30 25.23 17.35 12.97
CA ALA A 30 25.95 18.62 13.00
C ALA A 30 25.36 19.65 12.01
N ARG A 31 25.07 19.22 10.77
CA ARG A 31 24.41 20.08 9.78
C ARG A 31 23.00 20.47 10.19
N ARG A 32 22.19 19.53 10.68
CA ARG A 32 20.83 19.81 11.18
C ARG A 32 20.85 20.86 12.29
N GLN A 33 21.76 20.72 13.25
CA GLN A 33 21.92 21.67 14.35
C GLN A 33 22.35 23.06 13.85
N ALA A 34 23.30 23.12 12.90
CA ALA A 34 23.68 24.39 12.25
C ALA A 34 22.50 25.07 11.52
N GLU A 35 21.55 24.29 11.02
CA GLU A 35 20.30 24.76 10.40
C GLU A 35 19.16 24.99 11.41
N GLY A 36 19.42 24.89 12.73
CA GLY A 36 18.40 25.04 13.78
C GLY A 36 17.39 23.88 13.87
N LYS A 37 17.65 22.75 13.20
CA LYS A 37 16.80 21.56 13.19
C LYS A 37 17.18 20.61 14.35
N PRO A 38 16.21 19.87 14.92
CA PRO A 38 16.49 18.90 15.98
C PRO A 38 17.36 17.75 15.46
N ALA A 39 18.26 17.25 16.32
CA ALA A 39 19.11 16.10 16.03
C ALA A 39 18.30 14.79 16.01
N ILE A 40 18.72 13.86 15.17
CA ILE A 40 18.23 12.47 15.11
C ILE A 40 19.11 11.65 16.05
N ASN A 41 18.70 11.48 17.30
CA ASN A 41 19.55 10.95 18.38
C ASN A 41 19.12 9.58 18.92
N SER A 42 18.05 9.00 18.38
CA SER A 42 17.48 7.75 18.86
C SER A 42 16.79 6.99 17.73
N LEU A 43 16.72 5.66 17.88
CA LEU A 43 15.89 4.79 17.06
C LEU A 43 14.80 4.17 17.93
N TRP A 44 13.55 4.31 17.50
CA TRP A 44 12.41 3.65 18.13
C TRP A 44 12.05 2.38 17.35
N LEU A 45 12.55 1.24 17.80
CA LEU A 45 12.27 -0.06 17.17
C LEU A 45 10.98 -0.64 17.72
N TRP A 46 10.09 -1.05 16.83
CA TRP A 46 8.80 -1.66 17.15
C TRP A 46 8.39 -2.62 16.03
N GLY A 47 7.36 -3.44 16.27
CA GLY A 47 6.90 -4.42 15.28
C GLY A 47 7.84 -5.60 15.08
N GLY A 48 8.55 -6.02 16.14
CA GLY A 48 9.39 -7.21 16.11
C GLY A 48 8.60 -8.46 15.70
N GLY A 49 9.16 -9.25 14.79
CA GLY A 49 8.52 -10.45 14.27
C GLY A 49 9.52 -11.35 13.53
N THR A 50 9.08 -12.56 13.22
CA THR A 50 9.83 -13.52 12.41
C THR A 50 9.25 -13.57 11.00
N LEU A 51 10.09 -13.80 10.00
CA LEU A 51 9.61 -14.02 8.64
C LEU A 51 8.73 -15.29 8.60
N PRO A 52 7.43 -15.20 8.30
CA PRO A 52 6.58 -16.38 8.23
C PRO A 52 6.88 -17.21 6.98
N ALA A 53 6.60 -18.50 7.04
CA ALA A 53 6.52 -19.32 5.84
C ALA A 53 5.25 -18.92 5.07
N LEU A 54 5.42 -18.11 4.02
CA LEU A 54 4.33 -17.69 3.16
C LEU A 54 4.11 -18.73 2.06
N GLN A 55 2.84 -19.02 1.77
CA GLN A 55 2.50 -19.77 0.57
C GLN A 55 2.72 -18.87 -0.65
N ALA A 56 3.27 -19.43 -1.72
CA ALA A 56 3.37 -18.73 -3.00
C ALA A 56 1.96 -18.39 -3.48
N ALA A 57 1.64 -17.10 -3.51
CA ALA A 57 0.40 -16.63 -4.11
C ALA A 57 0.52 -16.72 -5.63
N ALA A 58 -0.58 -17.03 -6.31
CA ALA A 58 -0.63 -17.18 -7.76
C ALA A 58 -0.63 -15.83 -8.50
N TRP A 59 0.27 -14.91 -8.14
CA TRP A 59 0.48 -13.63 -8.84
C TRP A 59 1.75 -13.71 -9.67
N SER A 60 1.70 -13.18 -10.89
CA SER A 60 2.85 -13.12 -11.79
C SER A 60 3.82 -11.99 -11.41
N ALA A 61 3.31 -10.89 -10.86
CA ALA A 61 4.09 -9.80 -10.30
C ALA A 61 3.24 -8.92 -9.36
N VAL A 62 3.92 -8.19 -8.48
CA VAL A 62 3.34 -7.12 -7.66
C VAL A 62 3.98 -5.79 -8.07
N SER A 63 3.17 -4.84 -8.52
CA SER A 63 3.62 -3.47 -8.86
C SER A 63 3.19 -2.50 -7.77
N THR A 64 4.14 -1.90 -7.06
CA THR A 64 3.84 -1.06 -5.89
C THR A 64 4.98 -0.12 -5.50
N SER A 65 4.62 0.97 -4.83
CA SER A 65 5.53 1.83 -4.05
C SER A 65 5.48 1.52 -2.55
N ASN A 66 4.58 0.63 -2.11
CA ASN A 66 4.35 0.33 -0.72
C ASN A 66 5.41 -0.66 -0.19
N PRO A 67 6.20 -0.29 0.83
CA PRO A 67 7.31 -1.11 1.31
C PRO A 67 6.85 -2.45 1.91
N LEU A 68 5.67 -2.48 2.55
CA LEU A 68 5.12 -3.72 3.12
C LEU A 68 4.69 -4.68 2.01
N ALA A 69 4.00 -4.19 0.98
CA ALA A 69 3.62 -5.01 -0.17
C ALA A 69 4.86 -5.55 -0.93
N THR A 70 5.91 -4.74 -1.08
CA THR A 70 7.20 -5.18 -1.62
C THR A 70 7.81 -6.29 -0.78
N GLY A 71 7.87 -6.12 0.55
CA GLY A 71 8.39 -7.14 1.46
C GLY A 71 7.62 -8.46 1.38
N LEU A 72 6.29 -8.41 1.32
CA LEU A 72 5.43 -9.60 1.19
C LEU A 72 5.62 -10.30 -0.16
N ALA A 73 5.77 -9.55 -1.26
CA ALA A 73 6.07 -10.13 -2.57
C ALA A 73 7.42 -10.88 -2.55
N LEU A 74 8.47 -10.25 -2.01
CA LEU A 74 9.80 -10.88 -1.88
C LEU A 74 9.75 -12.12 -0.99
N ALA A 75 9.08 -12.04 0.16
CA ALA A 75 8.90 -13.17 1.08
C ALA A 75 8.10 -14.33 0.47
N SER A 76 7.25 -14.06 -0.53
CA SER A 76 6.45 -15.06 -1.23
C SER A 76 7.08 -15.54 -2.56
N GLY A 77 8.29 -15.07 -2.90
CA GLY A 77 8.95 -15.40 -4.16
C GLY A 77 8.32 -14.77 -5.41
N ILE A 78 7.51 -13.72 -5.24
CA ILE A 78 6.81 -13.03 -6.34
C ILE A 78 7.64 -11.82 -6.78
N PRO A 79 7.85 -11.58 -8.09
CA PRO A 79 8.55 -10.41 -8.56
C PRO A 79 7.88 -9.10 -8.11
N ALA A 80 8.59 -8.31 -7.31
CA ALA A 80 8.19 -6.94 -6.97
C ALA A 80 8.74 -5.96 -8.01
N ARG A 81 7.87 -5.09 -8.53
CA ARG A 81 8.20 -4.09 -9.54
C ARG A 81 7.83 -2.68 -9.04
N PRO A 82 8.54 -1.64 -9.48
CA PRO A 82 8.10 -0.27 -9.27
C PRO A 82 6.67 -0.06 -9.78
N LEU A 83 5.91 0.77 -9.09
CA LEU A 83 4.57 1.15 -9.52
C LEU A 83 4.65 1.90 -10.87
N PRO A 84 4.02 1.42 -11.96
CA PRO A 84 3.97 2.15 -13.21
C PRO A 84 3.10 3.41 -13.09
N ALA A 85 3.28 4.39 -13.97
CA ALA A 85 2.57 5.67 -13.86
C ALA A 85 1.06 5.54 -14.15
N ASN A 86 0.66 4.54 -14.95
CA ASN A 86 -0.70 4.35 -15.43
C ASN A 86 -0.96 2.90 -15.88
N LEU A 87 -2.23 2.61 -16.19
CA LEU A 87 -2.66 1.29 -16.66
C LEU A 87 -1.98 0.88 -17.98
N ALA A 88 -1.73 1.82 -18.89
CA ALA A 88 -1.16 1.48 -20.19
C ALA A 88 0.26 0.92 -20.06
N GLU A 89 1.09 1.55 -19.23
CA GLU A 89 2.44 1.08 -18.88
C GLU A 89 2.40 -0.28 -18.18
N LEU A 90 1.49 -0.47 -17.22
CA LEU A 90 1.30 -1.78 -16.59
C LEU A 90 1.05 -2.85 -17.65
N LEU A 91 0.06 -2.62 -18.51
CA LEU A 91 -0.33 -3.63 -19.49
C LEU A 91 0.81 -3.91 -20.49
N GLN A 92 1.55 -2.88 -20.92
CA GLN A 92 2.70 -3.05 -21.83
C GLN A 92 3.85 -3.84 -21.20
N GLY A 93 4.13 -3.63 -19.91
CA GLY A 93 5.22 -4.30 -19.18
C GLY A 93 4.83 -5.58 -18.44
N ALA A 94 3.54 -5.94 -18.43
CA ALA A 94 3.04 -7.10 -17.70
C ALA A 94 3.57 -8.41 -18.31
N ALA A 95 4.29 -9.18 -17.50
CA ALA A 95 4.64 -10.57 -17.79
C ALA A 95 3.71 -11.49 -16.98
N GLY A 96 3.08 -12.44 -17.65
CA GLY A 96 2.08 -13.34 -17.04
C GLY A 96 0.68 -12.74 -16.98
N ASP A 97 -0.27 -13.56 -16.52
CA ASP A 97 -1.71 -13.31 -16.62
C ASP A 97 -2.33 -12.68 -15.36
N ARG A 98 -1.65 -12.74 -14.21
CA ARG A 98 -2.21 -12.28 -12.93
C ARG A 98 -1.33 -11.21 -12.27
N GLN A 99 -1.66 -9.96 -12.54
CA GLN A 99 -0.96 -8.80 -11.97
C GLN A 99 -1.65 -8.34 -10.69
N LEU A 100 -0.88 -8.02 -9.66
CA LEU A 100 -1.35 -7.29 -8.48
C LEU A 100 -0.76 -5.87 -8.50
N VAL A 101 -1.62 -4.87 -8.33
CA VAL A 101 -1.20 -3.47 -8.22
C VAL A 101 -1.71 -2.92 -6.91
N VAL A 102 -0.83 -2.31 -6.12
CA VAL A 102 -1.21 -1.65 -4.86
C VAL A 102 -1.09 -0.14 -5.06
N LEU A 103 -2.23 0.53 -5.00
CA LEU A 103 -2.37 1.98 -5.16
C LEU A 103 -2.77 2.59 -3.81
N ASP A 104 -1.85 3.31 -3.17
CA ASP A 104 -2.05 3.93 -1.85
C ASP A 104 -1.97 5.45 -1.89
N ALA A 105 -2.04 6.06 -3.08
CA ALA A 105 -1.93 7.51 -3.28
C ALA A 105 -3.01 8.33 -2.55
N LEU A 106 -4.15 7.73 -2.21
CA LEU A 106 -5.21 8.38 -1.42
C LEU A 106 -4.92 8.39 0.09
N LEU A 107 -4.02 7.54 0.59
CA LEU A 107 -3.77 7.42 2.03
C LEU A 107 -3.08 8.65 2.62
N PRO A 108 -1.97 9.18 2.04
CA PRO A 108 -1.32 10.36 2.60
C PRO A 108 -2.26 11.57 2.80
N PRO A 109 -3.06 12.02 1.81
CA PRO A 109 -3.93 13.16 2.04
C PRO A 109 -5.01 12.90 3.09
N VAL A 110 -5.48 11.65 3.27
CA VAL A 110 -6.38 11.29 4.39
C VAL A 110 -5.69 11.45 5.74
N LEU A 111 -4.46 10.94 5.88
CA LEU A 111 -3.71 10.98 7.15
C LEU A 111 -3.37 12.41 7.61
N TYR A 112 -3.29 13.35 6.68
CA TYR A 112 -3.01 14.76 6.94
C TYR A 112 -4.24 15.67 6.77
N GLU A 113 -5.45 15.09 6.68
CA GLU A 113 -6.72 15.82 6.53
C GLU A 113 -6.74 16.82 5.35
N ASP A 114 -5.99 16.54 4.28
CA ASP A 114 -5.86 17.38 3.09
C ASP A 114 -6.95 17.04 2.06
N GLY A 115 -8.11 17.70 2.20
CA GLY A 115 -9.24 17.50 1.30
C GLY A 115 -8.98 17.86 -0.17
N GLU A 116 -8.20 18.91 -0.45
CA GLU A 116 -7.87 19.32 -1.82
C GLU A 116 -6.81 18.42 -2.45
N GLY A 117 -5.82 17.98 -1.66
CA GLY A 117 -4.88 16.94 -2.06
C GLY A 117 -5.60 15.63 -2.36
N TRP A 118 -6.58 15.25 -1.54
CA TRP A 118 -7.39 14.05 -1.78
C TRP A 118 -8.15 14.11 -3.11
N LYS A 119 -8.83 15.23 -3.41
CA LYS A 119 -9.56 15.42 -4.67
C LYS A 119 -8.63 15.31 -5.89
N ARG A 120 -7.45 15.94 -5.82
CA ARG A 120 -6.43 15.85 -6.89
C ARG A 120 -5.91 14.43 -7.06
N ALA A 121 -5.62 13.74 -5.96
CA ALA A 121 -5.16 12.35 -5.99
C ALA A 121 -6.23 11.41 -6.57
N TRP A 122 -7.51 11.63 -6.26
CA TRP A 122 -8.63 10.89 -6.84
C TRP A 122 -8.76 11.11 -8.34
N GLN A 123 -8.69 12.36 -8.80
CA GLN A 123 -8.75 12.67 -10.23
C GLN A 123 -7.60 12.01 -11.01
N ALA A 124 -6.38 12.05 -10.46
CA ALA A 124 -5.22 11.39 -11.07
C ALA A 124 -5.37 9.86 -11.08
N LEU A 125 -5.91 9.28 -10.01
CA LEU A 125 -6.20 7.85 -9.94
C LEU A 125 -7.20 7.44 -11.02
N ASP A 126 -8.30 8.18 -11.15
CA ASP A 126 -9.33 7.92 -12.17
C ASP A 126 -8.76 8.04 -13.58
N SER A 127 -8.06 9.14 -13.89
CA SER A 127 -7.50 9.37 -15.23
C SER A 127 -6.46 8.33 -15.65
N ASN A 128 -5.61 7.90 -14.71
CA ASN A 128 -4.45 7.05 -15.01
C ASN A 128 -4.79 5.56 -14.96
N TRP A 129 -5.79 5.19 -14.15
CA TRP A 129 -6.08 3.78 -13.85
C TRP A 129 -7.49 3.36 -14.23
N PHE A 130 -8.52 4.10 -13.83
CA PHE A 130 -9.90 3.63 -13.98
C PHE A 130 -10.53 3.98 -15.33
N ALA A 131 -10.44 5.24 -15.78
CA ALA A 131 -10.98 5.66 -17.07
C ALA A 131 -10.42 4.83 -18.24
N PRO A 132 -9.10 4.49 -18.30
CA PRO A 132 -8.57 3.68 -19.39
C PRO A 132 -9.03 2.20 -19.39
N LEU A 133 -9.61 1.70 -18.29
CA LEU A 133 -10.12 0.32 -18.23
C LEU A 133 -11.24 0.08 -19.24
N GLN A 134 -12.04 1.09 -19.58
CA GLN A 134 -13.13 0.95 -20.54
C GLN A 134 -12.63 0.47 -21.91
N GLY A 135 -11.45 0.92 -22.34
CA GLY A 135 -10.82 0.49 -23.60
C GLY A 135 -10.04 -0.83 -23.49
N ALA A 136 -9.60 -1.21 -22.29
CA ALA A 136 -8.81 -2.41 -22.05
C ALA A 136 -9.66 -3.64 -21.70
N ALA A 137 -10.84 -3.44 -21.11
CA ALA A 137 -11.74 -4.49 -20.65
C ALA A 137 -12.25 -5.37 -21.81
N GLY A 138 -12.13 -6.69 -21.64
CA GLY A 138 -12.46 -7.68 -22.66
C GLY A 138 -11.51 -7.74 -23.85
N ARG A 139 -10.39 -7.01 -23.82
CA ARG A 139 -9.31 -7.10 -24.80
C ARG A 139 -8.03 -7.57 -24.13
N ARG A 140 -7.48 -6.72 -23.26
CA ARG A 140 -6.23 -6.98 -22.51
C ARG A 140 -6.48 -7.31 -21.05
N VAL A 141 -7.62 -6.91 -20.51
CA VAL A 141 -8.05 -7.22 -19.14
C VAL A 141 -9.31 -8.08 -19.23
N THR A 142 -9.19 -9.35 -18.87
CA THR A 142 -10.30 -10.32 -18.87
C THR A 142 -11.09 -10.31 -17.56
N SER A 143 -10.41 -10.01 -16.45
CA SER A 143 -10.98 -9.90 -15.12
C SER A 143 -10.23 -8.83 -14.33
N LEU A 144 -10.95 -8.06 -13.53
CA LEU A 144 -10.41 -7.07 -12.62
C LEU A 144 -11.09 -7.23 -11.26
N SER A 145 -10.31 -7.47 -10.22
CA SER A 145 -10.78 -7.36 -8.84
C SER A 145 -10.22 -6.09 -8.21
N ILE A 146 -11.11 -5.22 -7.74
CA ILE A 146 -10.78 -4.05 -6.93
C ILE A 146 -11.04 -4.41 -5.48
N VAL A 147 -10.02 -4.21 -4.65
CA VAL A 147 -10.10 -4.39 -3.19
C VAL A 147 -9.76 -3.05 -2.57
N ALA A 148 -10.74 -2.43 -1.90
CA ALA A 148 -10.60 -1.12 -1.28
C ALA A 148 -10.93 -1.24 0.22
N PRO A 149 -9.89 -1.41 1.07
CA PRO A 149 -10.05 -1.34 2.51
C PRO A 149 -10.42 0.08 2.94
N THR A 150 -11.44 0.21 3.79
CA THR A 150 -11.89 1.46 4.38
C THR A 150 -11.94 1.33 5.90
N VAL A 151 -12.15 2.45 6.59
CA VAL A 151 -12.37 2.44 8.05
C VAL A 151 -13.67 1.72 8.45
N TYR A 152 -14.62 1.57 7.52
CA TYR A 152 -15.92 0.95 7.77
C TYR A 152 -15.98 -0.52 7.33
N GLY A 153 -14.99 -1.00 6.57
CA GLY A 153 -14.99 -2.36 6.04
C GLY A 153 -14.21 -2.50 4.74
N LEU A 154 -14.31 -3.68 4.13
CA LEU A 154 -13.61 -4.03 2.90
C LEU A 154 -14.58 -4.04 1.72
N LEU A 155 -14.41 -3.12 0.78
CA LEU A 155 -15.13 -3.19 -0.49
C LEU A 155 -14.37 -4.09 -1.46
N THR A 156 -15.02 -5.15 -1.93
CA THR A 156 -14.50 -6.00 -3.00
C THR A 156 -15.43 -5.95 -4.20
N TRP A 157 -14.88 -5.68 -5.38
CA TRP A 157 -15.63 -5.65 -6.61
C TRP A 157 -14.88 -6.40 -7.71
N THR A 158 -15.52 -7.38 -8.34
CA THR A 158 -14.94 -8.11 -9.47
C THR A 158 -15.73 -7.82 -10.74
N LEU A 159 -15.01 -7.38 -11.77
CA LEU A 159 -15.50 -7.17 -13.12
C LEU A 159 -14.91 -8.22 -14.03
N HIS A 160 -15.76 -8.92 -14.78
CA HIS A 160 -15.35 -9.79 -15.87
C HIS A 160 -15.60 -9.11 -17.21
N ALA A 161 -14.82 -9.48 -18.22
CA ALA A 161 -15.00 -9.00 -19.59
C ALA A 161 -16.43 -9.18 -20.13
N THR A 162 -17.12 -10.24 -19.69
CA THR A 162 -18.50 -10.55 -20.08
C THR A 162 -19.54 -9.65 -19.40
N ASP A 163 -19.19 -8.96 -18.31
CA ASP A 163 -20.09 -8.05 -17.60
C ASP A 163 -20.47 -6.82 -18.44
N ARG A 164 -19.69 -6.50 -19.48
CA ARG A 164 -20.03 -5.44 -20.47
C ARG A 164 -21.37 -5.68 -21.16
N TRP A 165 -21.86 -6.92 -21.18
CA TRP A 165 -23.12 -7.29 -21.78
C TRP A 165 -24.30 -7.15 -20.81
N LYS A 166 -24.05 -6.89 -19.52
CA LYS A 166 -25.09 -6.65 -18.51
C LYS A 166 -25.64 -5.22 -18.59
N PHE A 167 -26.01 -4.76 -19.79
CA PHE A 167 -26.57 -3.43 -20.01
C PHE A 167 -27.87 -3.18 -19.21
N TRP A 168 -28.52 -4.25 -18.74
CA TRP A 168 -29.70 -4.22 -17.88
C TRP A 168 -29.40 -3.91 -16.41
N ARG A 169 -28.14 -3.96 -15.95
CA ARG A 169 -27.77 -3.57 -14.59
C ARG A 169 -27.53 -2.07 -14.52
N ARG A 170 -28.39 -1.36 -13.78
CA ARG A 170 -28.18 0.05 -13.44
C ARG A 170 -27.05 0.18 -12.42
N GLY A 171 -26.19 1.18 -12.60
CA GLY A 171 -25.17 1.54 -11.62
C GLY A 171 -25.83 1.97 -10.30
N ARG A 172 -25.25 1.55 -9.17
CA ARG A 172 -25.67 2.03 -7.85
C ARG A 172 -25.07 3.42 -7.60
N PRO A 173 -25.83 4.36 -7.02
CA PRO A 173 -25.26 5.64 -6.60
C PRO A 173 -24.16 5.42 -5.55
N LEU A 174 -23.04 6.12 -5.71
CA LEU A 174 -21.92 6.08 -4.76
C LEU A 174 -22.35 6.40 -3.32
N ALA A 175 -23.30 7.33 -3.16
CA ALA A 175 -23.87 7.66 -1.86
C ALA A 175 -24.54 6.45 -1.18
N SER A 176 -25.27 5.62 -1.93
CA SER A 176 -25.92 4.42 -1.36
C SER A 176 -24.90 3.37 -0.92
N LEU A 177 -23.82 3.20 -1.69
CA LEU A 177 -22.70 2.32 -1.34
C LEU A 177 -21.98 2.81 -0.08
N ALA A 178 -21.76 4.13 0.04
CA ALA A 178 -21.14 4.71 1.21
C ALA A 178 -22.01 4.53 2.48
N THR A 179 -23.32 4.72 2.37
CA THR A 179 -24.27 4.51 3.49
C THR A 179 -24.31 3.06 3.95
N GLU A 180 -24.34 2.11 3.01
CA GLU A 180 -24.34 0.67 3.30
C GLU A 180 -23.01 0.20 3.95
N LEU A 181 -21.88 0.72 3.47
CA LEU A 181 -20.58 0.46 4.12
C LEU A 181 -20.56 1.02 5.55
N ALA A 182 -21.11 2.22 5.77
CA ALA A 182 -21.16 2.85 7.09
C ALA A 182 -22.13 2.17 8.06
N SER A 183 -23.19 1.49 7.56
CA SER A 183 -24.11 0.72 8.40
C SER A 183 -23.59 -0.67 8.79
N GLY A 184 -22.45 -1.09 8.25
CA GLY A 184 -21.87 -2.42 8.51
C GLY A 184 -22.59 -3.56 7.78
N GLU A 185 -23.57 -3.25 6.94
CA GLU A 185 -24.27 -4.22 6.09
C GLU A 185 -23.43 -4.48 4.84
N THR A 186 -22.36 -5.25 4.96
CA THR A 186 -21.62 -5.71 3.77
C THR A 186 -22.25 -7.00 3.24
N PRO A 187 -22.58 -7.09 1.93
CA PRO A 187 -22.94 -8.37 1.31
C PRO A 187 -21.73 -9.32 1.17
#